data_AF-A0A7V8ZPN7-F1
#
_entry.id   AF-A0A7V8ZPN7-F1
#
_cell.length_a   1.000
_cell.length_b   1.000
_cell.length_c   1.000
_cell.angle_alpha   90.00
_cell.angle_beta   90.00
_cell.angle_gamma   90.00
#
_symmetry.space_group_name_H-M   'P 1'
#
loop_
_entity.id
_entity.type
_entity.pdbx_description
1 polymer ?
#
loop_
_entity_poly.entity_id
_entity_poly.type
_entity_poly.pdbx_seq_one_letter_code
_entity_poly.pdbx_strand_id
1 'polypeptide(L)'
;MATKIFVNLPVKNLDKSIEFFTELGFTFNPQFTDETATCMIVSEDIFVMLLTEAKFKTFIPKQICDATKSTEVLVCLSSESRAKIDEMVRKAVT
;
A
#
# COMPACT_ATOMS: atom_id res chain seq x y z
N MET A 1 -17.12 -11.49 -14.37
CA MET A 1 -16.00 -10.70 -13.87
C MET A 1 -15.71 -11.17 -12.45
N ALA A 2 -14.46 -11.49 -12.12
CA ALA A 2 -14.09 -11.76 -10.74
C ALA A 2 -14.15 -10.46 -9.92
N THR A 3 -14.53 -10.56 -8.65
CA THR A 3 -14.51 -9.43 -7.72
C THR A 3 -13.07 -9.06 -7.40
N LYS A 4 -12.72 -7.79 -7.55
CA LYS A 4 -11.39 -7.24 -7.24
C LYS A 4 -11.41 -6.50 -5.91
N ILE A 5 -10.27 -6.44 -5.23
CA ILE A 5 -10.10 -5.67 -3.98
C ILE A 5 -9.11 -4.53 -4.19
N PHE A 6 -9.47 -3.35 -3.68
CA PHE A 6 -8.64 -2.17 -3.61
C PHE A 6 -8.54 -1.71 -2.16
N VAL A 7 -7.34 -1.76 -1.60
CA VAL A 7 -7.08 -1.26 -0.24
C VAL A 7 -6.50 0.15 -0.33
N ASN A 8 -7.27 1.15 0.07
CA ASN A 8 -6.79 2.53 0.08
C ASN A 8 -6.06 2.80 1.39
N LEU A 9 -4.80 3.24 1.30
CA LEU A 9 -3.96 3.58 2.46
C LEU A 9 -3.46 5.03 2.34
N PRO A 10 -3.64 5.86 3.38
CA PRO A 10 -3.07 7.20 3.41
C PRO A 10 -1.56 7.12 3.67
N VAL A 11 -0.78 7.86 2.89
CA VAL A 11 0.67 8.00 3.05
C VAL A 11 1.09 9.45 3.20
N LYS A 12 2.08 9.69 4.07
CA LYS A 12 2.65 11.03 4.31
C LYS A 12 3.56 11.51 3.18
N ASN A 13 4.26 10.58 2.56
CA ASN A 13 5.15 10.87 1.44
C ASN A 13 4.98 9.76 0.39
N LEU A 14 4.48 10.12 -0.78
CA LEU A 14 4.16 9.17 -1.83
C LEU A 14 5.41 8.54 -2.42
N ASP A 15 6.42 9.35 -2.74
CA ASP A 15 7.69 8.89 -3.34
C ASP A 15 8.41 7.88 -2.45
N LYS A 16 8.53 8.18 -1.16
CA LYS A 16 9.12 7.25 -0.17
C LYS A 16 8.34 5.95 -0.05
N SER A 17 7.01 6.02 -0.20
CA SER A 17 6.17 4.83 -0.14
C SER A 17 6.36 3.99 -1.41
N ILE A 18 6.44 4.62 -2.58
CA ILE A 18 6.75 3.97 -3.86
C ILE A 18 8.11 3.29 -3.79
N GLU A 19 9.15 4.00 -3.35
CA GLU A 19 10.51 3.47 -3.18
C GLU A 19 10.51 2.24 -2.27
N PHE A 20 9.93 2.37 -1.07
CA PHE A 20 9.84 1.29 -0.09
C PHE A 20 9.19 0.02 -0.68
N PHE A 21 8.00 0.14 -1.27
CA PHE A 21 7.31 -1.04 -1.81
C PHE A 21 7.96 -1.57 -3.09
N THR A 22 8.66 -0.71 -3.85
CA THR A 22 9.49 -1.15 -4.99
C THR A 22 10.64 -2.05 -4.52
N GLU A 23 11.33 -1.68 -3.43
CA GLU A 23 12.41 -2.49 -2.85
C GLU A 23 11.91 -3.84 -2.31
N LEU A 24 10.66 -3.89 -1.85
CA LEU A 24 9.99 -5.14 -1.47
C LEU A 24 9.58 -6.01 -2.67
N GLY A 25 9.73 -5.51 -3.91
CA GLY A 25 9.46 -6.23 -5.14
C GLY A 25 8.05 -6.03 -5.70
N PHE A 26 7.28 -5.07 -5.18
CA PHE A 26 5.99 -4.74 -5.77
C PHE A 26 6.16 -3.86 -7.00
N THR A 27 5.15 -3.90 -7.87
CA THR A 27 5.08 -3.08 -9.08
C THR A 27 3.88 -2.14 -9.02
N PHE A 28 3.93 -1.09 -9.81
CA PHE A 28 2.91 -0.04 -9.82
C PHE A 28 2.30 0.09 -11.21
N ASN A 29 1.01 0.40 -11.25
CA ASN A 29 0.33 0.71 -12.50
C ASN A 29 0.58 2.19 -12.87
N PRO A 30 1.36 2.49 -13.93
CA PRO A 30 1.67 3.87 -14.31
C PRO A 30 0.43 4.65 -14.77
N GLN A 31 -0.63 3.98 -15.20
CA GLN A 31 -1.89 4.64 -15.61
C GLN A 31 -2.69 5.20 -14.41
N PHE A 32 -2.43 4.68 -13.20
CA PHE A 32 -3.06 5.13 -11.96
C PHE A 32 -2.04 5.73 -11.00
N THR A 33 -0.96 6.30 -11.55
CA THR A 33 0.08 6.97 -10.78
C THR A 33 0.13 8.44 -11.19
N ASP A 34 -0.14 9.32 -10.24
CA ASP A 34 0.02 10.76 -10.33
C ASP A 34 0.73 11.29 -9.06
N GLU A 35 0.89 12.60 -8.95
CA GLU A 35 1.55 13.23 -7.79
C GLU A 35 0.80 13.02 -6.46
N THR A 36 -0.45 12.56 -6.50
CA THR A 36 -1.34 12.44 -5.35
C THR A 36 -1.66 11.00 -4.96
N ALA A 37 -1.42 10.04 -5.87
CA ALA A 37 -1.81 8.64 -5.73
C ALA A 37 -0.95 7.69 -6.59
N THR A 38 -0.74 6.46 -6.14
CA THR A 38 -0.28 5.35 -6.98
C THR A 38 -1.06 4.07 -6.70
N CYS A 39 -1.11 3.18 -7.69
CA CYS A 39 -1.73 1.86 -7.59
C CYS A 39 -0.66 0.78 -7.56
N MET A 40 -0.43 0.20 -6.39
CA MET A 40 0.43 -0.97 -6.20
C MET A 40 -0.31 -2.25 -6.60
N ILE A 41 0.31 -3.04 -7.47
CA ILE A 41 -0.23 -4.30 -7.97
C ILE A 41 0.30 -5.44 -7.09
N VAL A 42 -0.61 -6.11 -6.38
CA VAL A 42 -0.27 -7.29 -5.56
C VAL A 42 -0.52 -8.58 -6.34
N SER A 43 -1.63 -8.64 -7.08
CA SER A 43 -1.96 -9.73 -8.02
C SER A 43 -2.91 -9.22 -9.10
N GLU A 44 -3.42 -10.11 -9.96
CA GLU A 44 -4.42 -9.75 -11.00
C GLU A 44 -5.71 -9.14 -10.41
N ASP A 45 -6.06 -9.51 -9.18
CA ASP A 45 -7.31 -9.14 -8.52
C ASP A 45 -7.12 -8.33 -7.23
N ILE A 46 -5.89 -8.14 -6.75
CA ILE A 46 -5.57 -7.45 -5.49
C ILE A 46 -4.70 -6.23 -5.76
N PHE A 47 -5.18 -5.07 -5.32
CA PHE A 47 -4.52 -3.78 -5.50
C PHE A 47 -4.48 -3.01 -4.19
N VAL A 48 -3.43 -2.21 -4.00
CA VAL A 48 -3.31 -1.27 -2.87
C VAL A 48 -3.10 0.12 -3.44
N MET A 49 -3.99 1.04 -3.12
CA MET A 49 -3.88 2.45 -3.52
C MET A 49 -3.14 3.21 -2.42
N LEU A 50 -1.95 3.71 -2.71
CA LEU A 50 -1.21 4.60 -1.82
C LEU A 50 -1.61 6.03 -2.18
N LEU A 51 -2.27 6.72 -1.25
CA LEU A 51 -2.85 8.04 -1.48
C LEU A 51 -2.20 9.04 -0.55
N THR A 52 -1.81 10.21 -1.04
CA THR A 52 -1.44 11.33 -0.15
C THR A 52 -2.57 11.60 0.84
N GLU A 53 -2.24 12.02 2.07
CA GLU A 53 -3.26 12.31 3.09
C GLU A 53 -4.32 13.31 2.60
N ALA A 54 -3.93 14.32 1.82
CA ALA A 54 -4.85 15.28 1.21
C ALA A 54 -5.85 14.60 0.26
N LYS A 55 -5.38 13.70 -0.61
CA LYS A 55 -6.24 12.93 -1.51
C LYS A 55 -7.13 11.96 -0.74
N PHE A 56 -6.58 11.21 0.22
CA PHE A 56 -7.34 10.27 1.04
C PHE A 56 -8.48 10.97 1.80
N LYS A 57 -8.25 12.19 2.29
CA LYS A 57 -9.26 12.99 3.00
C LYS A 57 -10.49 13.32 2.17
N THR A 58 -10.39 13.33 0.83
CA THR A 58 -11.57 13.53 -0.03
C THR A 58 -12.53 12.34 -0.03
N PHE A 59 -12.08 11.16 0.41
CA PHE A 59 -12.88 9.93 0.44
C PHE A 59 -13.59 9.70 1.78
N ILE A 60 -13.17 10.40 2.84
CA ILE A 60 -13.68 10.16 4.19
C ILE A 60 -14.17 11.44 4.86
N PRO A 61 -15.31 11.39 5.57
CA PRO A 61 -15.77 12.53 6.37
C PRO A 61 -15.03 12.65 7.72
N LYS A 62 -14.35 11.58 8.17
CA LYS A 62 -13.66 11.50 9.47
C LYS A 62 -12.20 11.93 9.38
N GLN A 63 -11.55 12.08 10.53
CA GLN A 63 -10.09 12.27 10.57
C GLN A 63 -9.34 11.02 10.12
N ILE A 64 -8.19 11.22 9.49
CA ILE A 64 -7.28 10.12 9.14
C ILE A 64 -6.71 9.56 10.44
N CYS A 65 -6.70 8.24 10.57
CA CYS A 65 -6.12 7.55 11.72
C CYS A 65 -4.59 7.73 11.75
N ASP A 66 -4.05 8.10 12.91
CA ASP A 66 -2.60 8.11 13.12
C ASP A 66 -2.13 6.68 13.40
N ALA A 67 -1.62 6.01 12.36
CA ALA A 67 -1.18 4.61 12.41
C ALA A 67 -0.03 4.37 13.41
N THR A 68 0.64 5.42 13.90
CA THR A 68 1.67 5.31 14.95
C THR A 68 1.09 5.22 16.36
N LYS A 69 -0.21 5.51 16.52
CA LYS A 69 -0.92 5.52 17.81
C LYS A 69 -2.07 4.54 17.87
N SER A 70 -2.65 4.16 16.74
CA SER A 70 -3.84 3.32 16.68
C SER A 70 -3.85 2.50 15.40
N THR A 71 -4.39 1.28 15.47
CA THR A 71 -4.49 0.37 14.33
C THR A 71 -5.94 0.24 13.91
N GLU A 72 -6.28 0.72 12.71
CA GLU A 72 -7.64 0.59 12.14
C GLU A 72 -7.80 -0.70 11.32
N VAL A 73 -6.74 -1.11 10.62
CA VAL A 73 -6.72 -2.28 9.75
C VAL A 73 -5.37 -2.96 9.79
N LEU A 74 -5.36 -4.29 9.63
CA LEU A 74 -4.18 -5.10 9.37
C LEU A 74 -4.34 -5.75 8.00
N VAL A 75 -3.44 -5.43 7.08
CA VAL A 75 -3.41 -6.00 5.73
C VAL A 75 -2.38 -7.12 5.71
N CYS A 76 -2.80 -8.32 5.34
CA CYS A 76 -1.94 -9.50 5.32
C CYS A 76 -1.94 -10.10 3.91
N LEU A 77 -0.75 -10.42 3.42
CA LEU A 77 -0.54 -11.12 2.16
C LEU A 77 0.03 -12.51 2.45
N SER A 78 -0.51 -13.53 1.78
CA SER A 78 0.06 -14.86 1.84
C SER A 78 1.43 -14.90 1.17
N SER A 79 2.28 -15.81 1.64
CA SER A 79 3.60 -16.04 1.06
C SER A 79 3.84 -17.54 0.95
N GLU A 80 4.59 -17.95 -0.07
CA GLU A 80 4.82 -19.35 -0.42
C GLU A 80 5.66 -20.11 0.62
N SER A 81 6.42 -19.39 1.46
CA SER A 81 7.23 -20.00 2.51
C SER A 81 7.61 -19.01 3.61
N ARG A 82 7.96 -19.55 4.79
CA ARG A 82 8.53 -18.76 5.89
C ARG A 82 9.80 -18.01 5.48
N ALA A 83 10.67 -18.64 4.68
CA ALA A 83 11.91 -18.01 4.22
C ALA A 83 11.66 -16.75 3.37
N LYS A 84 10.64 -16.77 2.50
CA LYS A 84 10.24 -15.58 1.73
C LYS A 84 9.68 -14.46 2.62
N ILE A 85 8.97 -14.82 3.69
CA ILE A 85 8.51 -13.84 4.70
C ILE A 85 9.73 -13.19 5.36
N ASP A 86 10.70 -13.99 5.82
CA ASP A 86 11.89 -13.49 6.51
C ASP A 86 12.72 -12.57 5.60
N GLU A 87 12.87 -12.90 4.31
CA GLU A 87 13.54 -12.03 3.34
C GLU A 87 12.82 -10.69 3.16
N MET A 88 11.49 -10.72 2.99
CA MET A 88 10.68 -9.52 2.84
C MET A 88 10.75 -8.63 4.07
N VAL A 89 10.66 -9.22 5.27
CA VAL A 89 10.77 -8.47 6.54
C VAL A 89 12.14 -7.82 6.67
N ARG A 90 13.23 -8.52 6.33
CA ARG A 90 14.58 -7.93 6.38
C ARG A 90 14.73 -6.71 5.48
N LYS A 91 14.15 -6.72 4.28
CA LYS A 91 14.14 -5.55 3.39
C LYS A 91 13.28 -4.41 3.95
N ALA A 92 12.17 -4.75 4.60
CA ALA A 92 11.21 -3.76 5.12
C ALA A 92 11.69 -3.00 6.36
N VAL A 93 12.66 -3.54 7.12
CA VAL A 93 13.13 -2.94 8.38
C VAL A 93 14.47 -2.22 8.26
N THR A 94 15.01 -2.12 7.05
CA THR A 94 16.22 -1.35 6.72
C THR A 94 15.93 0.15 6.68
#